data_AF-A0A845RX27-F1
#
_entry.id   AF-A0A845RX27-F1
#
_cell.length_a   1.000
_cell.length_b   1.000
_cell.length_c   1.000
_cell.angle_alpha   90.00
_cell.angle_beta   90.00
_cell.angle_gamma   90.00
#
_symmetry.space_group_name_H-M   'P 1'
#
loop_
_entity.id
_entity.type
_entity.pdbx_description
1 polymer ?
#
loop_
_entity_poly.entity_id
_entity_poly.type
_entity_poly.pdbx_seq_one_letter_code
_entity_poly.pdbx_strand_id
1 'polypeptide(L)' 'MDYNSILGVVLAGGQSKRFGQDKSQVQLGNKILIDYILFEILDQFNEILIIANNDIK' A
#
# COMPACT_ATOMS: atom_id res chain seq x y z
N MET A 1 -9.99 3.28 27.20
CA MET A 1 -9.90 3.37 25.73
C MET A 1 -8.60 4.10 25.44
N ASP A 2 -7.64 3.43 24.83
CA ASP A 2 -6.47 4.14 24.30
C ASP A 2 -6.95 5.03 23.15
N TYR A 3 -6.96 6.34 23.39
CA TYR A 3 -7.41 7.34 22.40
C TYR A 3 -6.34 7.64 21.33
N ASN A 4 -5.14 7.06 21.45
CA ASN A 4 -4.04 7.22 20.51
C ASN A 4 -3.90 6.00 19.58
N SER A 5 -4.92 5.76 18.76
CA SER A 5 -4.78 4.83 17.64
C SER A 5 -4.10 5.57 16.48
N ILE A 6 -2.90 5.12 16.10
CA ILE A 6 -2.26 5.59 14.87
C ILE A 6 -2.77 4.71 13.73
N LEU A 7 -3.41 5.33 12.74
CA LEU A 7 -3.85 4.66 11.52
C LEU A 7 -2.72 4.68 10.48
N GLY A 8 -2.25 3.51 10.08
CA GLY A 8 -1.33 3.41 8.95
C GLY A 8 -2.08 3.69 7.64
N VAL A 9 -1.53 4.55 6.78
CA VAL A 9 -2.15 4.85 5.47
C VAL A 9 -1.14 4.67 4.35
N VAL A 10 -1.45 3.79 3.40
CA VAL A 10 -0.66 3.60 2.17
C VAL A 10 -1.36 4.29 1.00
N LEU A 11 -0.71 5.30 0.42
CA LEU A 11 -1.21 6.04 -0.74
C LEU A 11 -0.75 5.39 -2.04
N ALA A 12 -1.58 4.51 -2.59
CA ALA A 12 -1.32 3.73 -3.80
C ALA A 12 -2.07 4.24 -5.06
N GLY A 13 -2.94 5.25 -4.93
CA GLY A 13 -3.78 5.82 -5.99
C GLY A 13 -3.09 6.76 -6.99
N GLY A 14 -1.87 6.46 -7.42
CA GLY A 14 -1.18 7.25 -8.44
C GLY A 14 -1.70 7.00 -9.87
N GLN A 15 -1.62 8.00 -10.76
CA GLN A 15 -2.00 7.81 -12.18
C GLN A 15 -1.03 6.93 -12.98
N SER A 16 0.13 6.62 -12.43
CA SER A 16 1.18 5.81 -13.06
C SER A 16 1.62 6.23 -14.48
N LYS A 17 1.37 7.49 -14.89
CA LYS A 17 1.66 8.03 -16.24
C LYS A 17 3.11 7.82 -16.71
N ARG A 18 4.08 7.94 -15.80
CA ARG A 18 5.51 7.73 -16.12
C ARG A 18 5.93 6.26 -16.10
N PHE A 19 5.14 5.40 -15.46
CA PHE A 19 5.46 3.98 -15.28
C PHE A 19 4.79 3.11 -16.34
N GLY A 20 3.69 3.58 -16.95
CA GLY A 20 2.99 2.92 -18.07
C GLY A 20 2.01 1.82 -17.66
N GLN A 21 1.99 1.44 -16.38
CA GLN A 21 1.11 0.43 -15.79
C GLN A 21 0.86 0.76 -14.31
N ASP A 22 -0.19 0.21 -13.71
CA ASP A 22 -0.52 0.47 -12.30
C ASP A 22 0.62 0.03 -11.38
N LYS A 23 1.37 1.01 -10.85
CA LYS A 23 2.57 0.78 -10.06
C LYS A 23 2.31 -0.07 -8.81
N SER A 24 1.11 0.05 -8.21
CA SER A 24 0.75 -0.72 -7.00
C SER A 24 0.69 -2.23 -7.28
N GLN A 25 0.45 -2.61 -8.53
CA GLN A 25 0.27 -4.00 -8.99
C GLN A 25 1.50 -4.54 -9.73
N VAL A 26 2.58 -3.75 -9.84
CA VAL A 26 3.79 -4.17 -10.57
C VAL A 26 4.54 -5.24 -9.81
N GLN A 27 4.90 -6.31 -10.51
CA GLN A 27 5.79 -7.34 -9.98
C GLN A 27 7.21 -6.76 -9.75
N LEU A 28 7.73 -6.88 -8.53
CA LEU A 28 9.13 -6.65 -8.20
C LEU A 28 9.68 -7.93 -7.57
N GLY A 29 10.48 -8.69 -8.32
CA GLY A 29 10.92 -10.02 -7.89
C GLY A 29 9.73 -10.98 -7.74
N ASN A 30 9.54 -11.55 -6.55
CA ASN A 30 8.49 -12.54 -6.27
C ASN A 30 7.22 -11.96 -5.62
N LYS A 31 7.13 -10.64 -5.42
CA LYS A 31 5.96 -9.96 -4.84
C LYS A 31 5.51 -8.80 -5.74
N ILE A 32 4.30 -8.30 -5.52
CA ILE A 32 3.91 -7.01 -6.10
C ILE A 32 4.52 -5.87 -5.28
N LEU A 33 4.72 -4.71 -5.89
CA LEU A 33 5.47 -3.61 -5.30
C LEU A 33 4.89 -3.14 -3.97
N ILE A 34 3.55 -3.10 -3.86
CA ILE A 34 2.89 -2.67 -2.62
C ILE A 34 3.11 -3.65 -1.46
N ASP A 35 3.30 -4.95 -1.71
CA ASP A 35 3.55 -5.93 -0.66
C ASP A 35 4.83 -5.64 0.12
N TYR A 36 5.85 -5.10 -0.55
CA TYR A 36 7.09 -4.70 0.14
C TYR A 36 6.83 -3.59 1.15
N ILE A 37 5.95 -2.65 0.82
CA ILE A 37 5.59 -1.56 1.73
C ILE A 37 4.78 -2.13 2.90
N LEU A 38 3.77 -2.95 2.60
CA LEU A 38 2.92 -3.55 3.63
C LEU A 38 3.72 -4.41 4.59
N PHE A 39 4.67 -5.20 4.09
CA PHE A 39 5.49 -6.08 4.94
C PHE A 39 6.33 -5.31 5.98
N GLU A 40 6.75 -4.09 5.68
CA GLU A 40 7.54 -3.24 6.58
C GLU A 40 6.71 -2.56 7.67
N ILE A 41 5.39 -2.41 7.46
CA ILE A 41 4.52 -1.64 8.37
C ILE A 41 3.39 -2.45 8.99
N LEU A 42 3.15 -3.69 8.53
CA LEU A 42 2.02 -4.52 8.95
C LEU A 42 2.00 -4.74 10.47
N ASP A 43 3.16 -4.92 11.09
CA ASP A 43 3.31 -5.18 12.51
C ASP A 43 3.39 -3.90 13.37
N GLN A 44 3.45 -2.72 12.73
CA GLN A 44 3.54 -1.43 13.41
C GLN A 44 2.17 -0.80 13.68
N PHE A 45 1.13 -1.20 12.95
CA PHE A 45 -0.19 -0.61 13.03
C PHE A 45 -1.27 -1.68 13.23
N ASN A 46 -2.22 -1.40 14.13
CA ASN A 46 -3.38 -2.26 14.36
C ASN A 46 -4.33 -2.27 13.17
N GLU A 47 -4.35 -1.19 12.39
CA GLU A 47 -5.18 -1.02 11.21
C GLU A 47 -4.38 -0.26 10.14
N ILE A 48 -4.52 -0.71 8.89
CA ILE A 48 -3.91 -0.08 7.73
C ILE A 48 -4.99 0.17 6.68
N LEU A 49 -5.10 1.42 6.22
CA LEU A 49 -5.94 1.81 5.11
C LEU A 49 -5.09 1.95 3.84
N ILE A 50 -5.53 1.35 2.74
CA ILE A 50 -4.90 1.55 1.43
C ILE A 50 -5.82 2.40 0.56
N ILE A 51 -5.30 3.55 0.10
CA ILE A 51 -6.01 4.43 -0.82
C ILE A 51 -5.51 4.15 -2.23
N ALA A 52 -6.34 3.53 -3.05
CA ALA A 52 -6.02 3.15 -4.42
C ALA A 52 -7.10 3.63 -5.41
N ASN A 53 -6.71 3.83 -6.67
CA ASN A 53 -7.66 4.19 -7.73
C ASN A 53 -8.36 2.96 -8.33
N ASN A 54 -7.75 1.79 -8.17
CA ASN A 54 -8.22 0.51 -8.65
C ASN A 54 -8.06 -0.53 -7.53
N ASP A 55 -8.78 -1.64 -7.65
CA ASP A 55 -8.62 -2.77 -6.73
C ASP A 55 -7.19 -3.31 -6.77
N ILE A 56 -6.64 -3.55 -5.58
CA ILE A 56 -5.37 -4.25 -5.40
C ILE A 56 -5.65 -5.75 -5.39
N LYS A 57 -5.04 -6.49 -6.32
CA LYS A 57 -5.17 -7.95 -6.46
C LYS A 57 -4.09 -8.71 -5.71
#